data_AF-A0A0Q5TMT5-F1
#
_entry.id   AF-A0A0Q5TMT5-F1
#
_cell.length_a   1.000
_cell.length_b   1.000
_cell.length_c   1.000
_cell.angle_alpha   90.00
_cell.angle_beta   90.00
_cell.angle_gamma   90.00
#
_symmetry.space_group_name_H-M   'P 1'
#
loop_
_entity.id
_entity.type
_entity.pdbx_description
1 polymer ?
#
loop_
_entity_poly.entity_id
_entity_poly.type
_entity_poly.pdbx_seq_one_letter_code
_entity_poly.pdbx_strand_id
1 'polypeptide(L)' 'METPNKISQMSSFLKKVQQLRGFGDMDSYSLVNEFKRFTNLPENSLDRIIEDFSSPNTWNIAKRKLIDDVETVIGDIYNS' A
#
# COMPACT_ATOMS: atom_id res chain seq x y z
N MET A 1 -3.46 23.47 -6.21
CA MET A 1 -3.86 22.37 -7.14
C MET A 1 -3.15 21.05 -6.79
N GLU A 2 -2.73 20.82 -5.54
CA GLU A 2 -1.92 19.63 -5.19
C GLU A 2 -2.76 18.38 -4.87
N THR A 3 -3.98 18.58 -4.36
CA THR A 3 -4.89 17.52 -3.89
C THR A 3 -5.37 16.58 -5.00
N PRO A 4 -5.85 17.07 -6.17
CA PRO A 4 -6.30 16.20 -7.26
C PRO A 4 -5.19 15.31 -7.82
N ASN A 5 -3.96 15.82 -7.85
CA ASN A 5 -2.80 15.05 -8.32
C ASN A 5 -2.44 13.93 -7.34
N LYS A 6 -2.42 14.21 -6.03
CA LYS A 6 -2.16 13.20 -5.00
C LYS A 6 -3.21 12.08 -5.01
N ILE A 7 -4.50 12.41 -5.14
CA ILE A 7 -5.57 11.40 -5.25
C ILE A 7 -5.39 10.52 -6.49
N SER A 8 -5.07 11.12 -7.64
CA SER A 8 -4.81 10.38 -8.88
C SER A 8 -3.62 9.42 -8.76
N GLN A 9 -2.53 9.87 -8.13
CA GLN A 9 -1.37 9.04 -7.84
C GLN A 9 -1.73 7.87 -6.91
N MET A 10 -2.49 8.12 -5.85
CA MET A 10 -2.90 7.08 -4.90
C MET A 10 -3.87 6.08 -5.52
N SER A 11 -4.81 6.55 -6.34
CA SER A 11 -5.74 5.68 -7.06
C SER A 11 -5.00 4.79 -8.05
N SER A 12 -3.94 5.31 -8.69
CA SER A 12 -3.07 4.53 -9.56
C SER A 12 -2.24 3.51 -8.76
N PHE A 13 -1.73 3.91 -7.59
CA PHE A 13 -1.03 3.03 -6.67
C PHE A 13 -1.92 1.87 -6.18
N LEU A 14 -3.15 2.16 -5.77
CA LEU A 14 -4.14 1.15 -5.36
C LEU A 14 -4.33 0.07 -6.42
N LYS A 15 -4.44 0.46 -7.69
CA LYS A 15 -4.55 -0.49 -8.82
C LYS A 15 -3.33 -1.42 -8.91
N LYS A 16 -2.12 -0.91 -8.67
CA LYS A 16 -0.90 -1.74 -8.64
C LYS A 16 -0.99 -2.78 -7.52
N VAL A 17 -1.38 -2.36 -6.31
CA VAL A 17 -1.53 -3.28 -5.16
C VAL A 17 -2.58 -4.36 -5.45
N GLN A 18 -3.71 -4.00 -6.05
CA GLN A 18 -4.76 -4.94 -6.44
C GLN A 18 -4.29 -5.97 -7.49
N GLN A 19 -3.34 -5.60 -8.35
CA GLN A 19 -2.79 -6.46 -9.40
C GLN A 19 -1.73 -7.47 -8.91
N LEU A 20 -1.25 -7.37 -7.67
CA LEU A 20 -0.32 -8.34 -7.08
C LEU A 20 -0.88 -9.77 -7.19
N ARG A 21 -0.09 -10.69 -7.74
CA ARG A 21 -0.60 -11.98 -8.22
C ARG A 21 -0.53 -13.12 -7.21
N GLY A 22 0.30 -12.98 -6.18
CA GLY A 22 0.44 -14.01 -5.15
C GLY A 22 1.76 -13.91 -4.38
N PHE A 23 1.96 -14.85 -3.48
CA PHE A 23 3.20 -15.02 -2.75
C PHE A 23 4.41 -15.13 -3.70
N GLY A 24 5.52 -14.49 -3.34
CA GLY A 24 6.75 -14.44 -4.15
C GLY A 24 6.75 -13.34 -5.23
N ASP A 25 5.67 -12.58 -5.37
CA ASP A 25 5.62 -11.40 -6.23
C ASP A 25 6.56 -10.31 -5.69
N MET A 26 7.70 -10.10 -6.36
CA MET A 26 8.71 -9.11 -5.93
C MET A 26 8.16 -7.68 -5.91
N ASP A 27 7.09 -7.40 -6.65
CA ASP A 27 6.45 -6.09 -6.66
C ASP A 27 5.83 -5.76 -5.30
N SER A 28 5.49 -6.76 -4.47
CA SER A 28 4.94 -6.53 -3.13
C SER A 28 5.85 -5.68 -2.24
N TYR A 29 7.16 -5.99 -2.20
CA TYR A 29 8.15 -5.22 -1.44
C TYR A 29 8.37 -3.81 -1.99
N SER A 30 8.38 -3.69 -3.32
CA SER A 30 8.47 -2.40 -4.01
C SER A 30 7.29 -1.50 -3.66
N LEU A 31 6.08 -2.04 -3.68
CA LEU A 31 4.85 -1.29 -3.39
C LEU A 31 4.78 -0.83 -1.93
N VAL A 32 5.18 -1.66 -0.96
CA VAL A 32 5.23 -1.21 0.45
C VAL A 32 6.21 -0.05 0.63
N ASN A 33 7.36 -0.08 -0.05
CA ASN A 33 8.32 1.03 -0.02
C ASN A 33 7.84 2.27 -0.80
N GLU A 34 7.12 2.09 -1.90
CA GLU A 34 6.48 3.20 -2.63
C GLU A 34 5.41 3.87 -1.75
N PHE A 35 4.68 3.09 -0.94
CA PHE A 35 3.69 3.60 0.00
C PHE A 35 4.28 4.52 1.09
N LYS A 36 5.55 4.31 1.49
CA LYS A 36 6.31 5.25 2.37
C LYS A 36 6.36 6.67 1.81
N ARG A 37 6.31 6.84 0.48
CA ARG A 37 6.41 8.16 -0.16
C ARG A 37 5.10 8.94 -0.08
N PHE A 38 4.00 8.23 0.16
CA PHE A 38 2.66 8.80 0.21
C PHE A 38 2.17 9.04 1.63
N THR A 39 2.84 8.46 2.63
CA THR A 39 2.44 8.50 4.04
C THR A 39 3.61 8.82 4.94
N ASN A 40 3.35 9.42 6.11
CA ASN A 40 4.35 9.57 7.17
C ASN A 40 4.27 8.43 8.18
N LEU A 41 3.95 7.21 7.72
CA LEU A 41 3.81 6.06 8.61
C LEU A 41 5.15 5.69 9.25
N PRO A 42 5.17 5.27 10.53
CA PRO A 42 6.38 4.80 11.17
C PRO A 42 6.91 3.54 10.48
N GLU A 43 8.23 3.46 10.37
CA GLU A 43 8.95 2.39 9.65
C GLU A 43 8.52 0.99 10.10
N ASN A 44 8.37 0.80 11.42
CA ASN A 44 7.95 -0.46 12.04
C ASN A 44 6.59 -0.98 11.54
N SER A 45 5.67 -0.10 11.10
CA SER A 45 4.37 -0.52 10.58
C SER A 45 4.47 -1.18 9.21
N LEU A 46 5.43 -0.73 8.40
CA LEU A 46 5.62 -1.21 7.03
C LEU A 46 6.51 -2.45 7.00
N ASP A 47 7.45 -2.56 7.93
CA ASP A 47 8.25 -3.76 8.13
C ASP A 47 7.36 -4.97 8.45
N ARG A 48 6.29 -4.78 9.22
CA ARG A 48 5.29 -5.83 9.47
C ARG A 48 4.55 -6.26 8.21
N ILE A 49 4.18 -5.32 7.34
CA ILE A 49 3.52 -5.65 6.06
C ILE A 49 4.48 -6.43 5.15
N ILE A 50 5.76 -6.06 5.14
CA ILE A 50 6.82 -6.77 4.42
C ILE A 50 7.01 -8.19 4.98
N GLU A 51 7.04 -8.34 6.29
CA GLU A 51 7.12 -9.65 6.96
C GLU A 51 5.92 -10.51 6.59
N ASP A 52 4.70 -9.96 6.62
CA ASP A 52 3.49 -10.68 6.24
C ASP A 52 3.50 -11.07 4.74
N PHE A 53 4.11 -10.28 3.85
CA PHE A 53 4.30 -10.64 2.43
C PHE A 53 5.34 -11.76 2.23
N SER A 54 6.24 -11.96 3.20
CA SER A 54 7.30 -12.98 3.15
C SER A 54 6.83 -14.40 3.48
N SER A 55 5.55 -14.58 3.83
CA SER A 55 4.96 -15.89 4.10
C SER A 55 3.70 -16.15 3.26
N PRO A 56 3.54 -17.33 2.64
CA PRO A 56 2.35 -17.67 1.87
C PRO A 56 1.06 -17.60 2.70
N ASN A 57 1.14 -17.94 3.99
CA ASN A 57 0.00 -17.99 4.89
C ASN A 57 -0.53 -16.60 5.26
N THR A 58 0.35 -15.60 5.26
CA THR A 58 0.05 -14.22 5.65
C THR A 58 -0.07 -13.29 4.44
N TRP A 59 0.35 -13.73 3.25
CA TRP A 59 0.37 -12.90 2.04
C TRP A 59 -0.97 -12.24 1.70
N ASN A 60 -2.07 -13.02 1.75
CA ASN A 60 -3.41 -12.48 1.46
C ASN A 60 -3.84 -11.43 2.50
N ILE A 61 -3.42 -11.61 3.75
CA ILE A 61 -3.69 -10.68 4.85
C ILE A 61 -2.88 -9.40 4.63
N ALA A 62 -1.59 -9.52 4.28
CA ALA A 62 -0.71 -8.39 3.95
C ALA A 62 -1.28 -7.55 2.80
N LYS A 63 -1.69 -8.22 1.71
CA LYS A 63 -2.29 -7.55 0.55
C LYS A 63 -3.55 -6.78 0.92
N ARG A 64 -4.46 -7.41 1.69
CA ARG A 64 -5.69 -6.74 2.13
C ARG A 64 -5.39 -5.55 3.03
N LYS A 65 -4.50 -5.71 4.01
CA LYS A 65 -4.07 -4.63 4.90
C LYS A 65 -3.49 -3.45 4.13
N LEU A 66 -2.62 -3.69 3.14
CA LEU A 66 -2.05 -2.63 2.31
C LEU A 66 -3.12 -1.92 1.47
N ILE A 67 -4.13 -2.63 0.97
CA ILE A 67 -5.28 -2.03 0.28
C ILE A 67 -6.06 -1.12 1.23
N ASP A 68 -6.41 -1.60 2.42
CA ASP A 68 -7.19 -0.86 3.41
C ASP A 68 -6.46 0.43 3.85
N ASP A 69 -5.14 0.34 4.05
CA ASP A 69 -4.30 1.50 4.41
C ASP A 69 -4.28 2.54 3.28
N VAL A 70 -4.20 2.12 2.01
CA VAL A 70 -4.23 3.03 0.84
C VAL A 70 -5.58 3.70 0.70
N GLU A 71 -6.67 2.96 0.85
CA GLU A 71 -8.04 3.48 0.79
C GLU A 71 -8.30 4.50 1.90
N THR A 72 -7.78 4.25 3.10
CA THR A 72 -7.83 5.19 4.23
C THR A 72 -7.14 6.50 3.88
N VAL A 73 -5.92 6.44 3.34
CA VAL A 73 -5.16 7.64 2.93
C VAL A 73 -5.89 8.42 1.84
N ILE A 74 -6.51 7.73 0.86
CA ILE A 74 -7.34 8.38 -0.16
C ILE A 74 -8.51 9.13 0.51
N GLY A 75 -9.20 8.48 1.44
CA GLY A 75 -10.30 9.08 2.20
C GLY A 75 -9.87 10.31 3.00
N ASP A 76 -8.73 10.26 3.68
CA ASP A 76 -8.19 11.38 4.44
C ASP A 76 -7.86 12.59 3.54
N ILE A 77 -7.35 12.34 2.33
CA ILE A 77 -7.09 13.39 1.34
C ILE A 77 -8.40 14.00 0.80
N TYR A 78 -9.45 13.20 0.64
CA TYR A 78 -10.77 13.71 0.21
C TYR A 78 -11.46 14.57 1.27
N ASN A 79 -11.20 14.29 2.56
CA ASN A 79 -11.85 14.96 3.69
C ASN A 79 -10.99 16.07 4.32
N SER A 80 -9.75 16.30 3.86
CA SER A 80 -8.86 17.41 4.24
C SER A 80 -9.10 18.66 3.39
#